data_AF-A0A3D5Q8U3-F1
#
_entry.id   AF-A0A3D5Q8U3-F1
#
_cell.length_a   1.000
_cell.length_b   1.000
_cell.length_c   1.000
_cell.angle_alpha   90.00
_cell.angle_beta   90.00
_cell.angle_gamma   90.00
#
_symmetry.space_group_name_H-M   'P 1'
#
loop_
_entity.id
_entity.type
_entity.pdbx_description
1 polymer ?
#
loop_
_entity_poly.entity_id
_entity_poly.type
_entity_poly.pdbx_seq_one_letter_code
_entity_poly.pdbx_strand_id
1 'polypeptide(L)'
;MEIAYNLKPSNERRGNQLKPEKTLPFGQLRTDHMFLMDYKDGGWGNARIVPYSDFSISPGATVLHYAQSIFEGAKAFMHEDGEI
;
A
#
# COMPACT_ATOMS: atom_id res chain seq x y z
N MET A 1 10.52 -14.53 6.46
CA MET A 1 9.11 -14.12 6.66
C MET A 1 8.41 -14.25 5.33
N GLU A 2 7.33 -15.02 5.28
CA GLU A 2 6.57 -15.23 4.04
C GLU A 2 5.54 -14.10 3.88
N ILE A 3 5.40 -13.58 2.66
CA ILE A 3 4.41 -12.54 2.31
C ILE A 3 3.33 -13.19 1.45
N ALA A 4 2.07 -13.12 1.88
CA ALA A 4 0.95 -13.60 1.08
C ALA A 4 0.59 -12.60 -0.03
N TYR A 5 0.35 -13.10 -1.25
CA TYR A 5 0.01 -12.29 -2.42
C TYR A 5 -1.47 -12.43 -2.78
N ASN A 6 -2.31 -11.66 -2.10
CA ASN A 6 -3.76 -11.64 -2.32
C ASN A 6 -4.10 -10.57 -3.37
N LEU A 7 -3.64 -10.78 -4.60
CA LEU A 7 -3.74 -9.78 -5.64
C LEU A 7 -5.13 -9.81 -6.29
N LYS A 8 -5.64 -8.62 -6.68
CA LYS A 8 -6.73 -8.51 -7.68
C LYS A 8 -6.51 -9.49 -8.85
N PRO A 9 -7.58 -10.07 -9.43
CA PRO A 9 -7.50 -10.83 -10.67
C PRO A 9 -6.76 -10.06 -11.78
N SER A 10 -5.98 -10.73 -12.63
CA SER A 10 -5.13 -10.06 -13.63
C SER A 10 -5.90 -9.15 -14.59
N ASN A 11 -7.15 -9.50 -14.91
CA ASN A 11 -8.06 -8.71 -15.74
C ASN A 11 -8.60 -7.44 -15.05
N GLU A 12 -8.45 -7.31 -13.74
CA GLU A 12 -8.87 -6.14 -12.95
C GLU A 12 -7.71 -5.21 -12.58
N ARG A 13 -6.46 -5.63 -12.87
CA ARG A 13 -5.26 -4.81 -12.64
C ARG A 13 -5.12 -3.80 -13.75
N ARG A 14 -4.56 -2.63 -13.44
CA ARG A 14 -4.13 -1.67 -14.47
C ARG A 14 -2.99 -2.30 -15.26
N GLY A 15 -3.29 -2.75 -16.48
CA GLY A 15 -2.32 -3.41 -17.35
C GLY A 15 -1.38 -2.45 -18.10
N ASN A 16 -1.75 -1.17 -18.22
CA ASN A 16 -0.96 -0.19 -18.96
C ASN A 16 -0.13 0.67 -18.00
N GLN A 17 1.12 0.93 -18.39
CA GLN A 17 1.96 1.92 -17.72
C GLN A 17 1.26 3.27 -17.69
N LEU A 18 1.21 3.90 -16.51
CA LEU A 18 0.69 5.25 -16.39
C LEU A 18 1.57 6.20 -17.21
N LYS A 19 1.00 6.83 -18.24
CA LYS A 19 1.64 7.87 -19.04
C LYS A 19 0.95 9.20 -18.74
N PRO A 20 1.55 10.07 -17.89
CA PRO A 20 0.91 11.32 -17.51
C PRO A 20 0.88 12.29 -18.70
N GLU A 21 -0.31 12.67 -19.16
CA GLU A 21 -0.47 13.75 -20.15
C GLU A 21 -0.33 15.15 -19.51
N LYS A 22 -0.45 15.21 -18.18
CA LYS A 22 -0.35 16.42 -17.35
C LYS A 22 0.47 16.10 -16.10
N THR A 23 0.85 17.14 -15.36
CA THR A 23 1.51 17.02 -14.05
C THR A 23 0.70 16.10 -13.13
N LEU A 24 1.36 15.10 -12.55
CA LEU A 24 0.73 14.20 -11.60
C LEU A 24 0.50 14.91 -10.25
N PRO A 25 -0.72 14.83 -9.68
CA PRO A 25 -0.97 15.36 -8.35
C PRO A 25 -0.27 14.51 -7.28
N PHE A 26 0.34 15.16 -6.29
CA PHE A 26 0.96 14.49 -5.16
C PHE A 26 -0.12 13.89 -4.24
N GLY A 27 -0.01 12.58 -3.95
CA GLY A 27 -0.83 11.92 -2.93
C GLY A 27 -2.32 11.72 -3.25
N GLN A 28 -2.77 11.91 -4.50
CA GLN A 28 -4.18 11.76 -4.87
C GLN A 28 -4.50 10.45 -5.61
N LEU A 29 -3.55 9.93 -6.39
CA LEU A 29 -3.71 8.65 -7.08
C LEU A 29 -3.25 7.49 -6.19
N ARG A 30 -3.85 6.31 -6.39
CA ARG A 30 -3.50 5.07 -5.68
C ARG A 30 -3.19 3.95 -6.68
N THR A 31 -2.30 3.05 -6.29
CA THR A 31 -1.98 1.80 -6.99
C THR A 31 -3.08 0.76 -6.74
N ASP A 32 -3.02 -0.38 -7.44
CA ASP A 32 -4.02 -1.44 -7.28
C ASP A 32 -3.96 -2.15 -5.93
N HIS A 33 -2.78 -2.17 -5.31
CA HIS A 33 -2.51 -2.92 -4.10
C HIS A 33 -1.81 -2.07 -3.05
N MET A 34 -1.86 -2.57 -1.80
CA MET A 34 -1.16 -2.06 -0.64
C MET A 34 -0.58 -3.22 0.18
N PHE A 35 0.48 -2.95 0.94
CA PHE A 35 1.06 -3.92 1.88
C PHE A 35 0.45 -3.71 3.27
N LEU A 36 0.08 -4.82 3.93
CA LEU A 36 -0.39 -4.85 5.31
C LEU A 36 0.40 -5.87 6.12
N MET A 37 0.54 -5.59 7.41
CA MET A 37 1.11 -6.52 8.38
C MET A 37 0.50 -6.24 9.75
N ASP A 38 0.17 -7.30 10.49
CA ASP A 38 -0.50 -7.16 11.77
C ASP A 38 0.53 -7.33 12.90
N TYR A 39 0.38 -6.52 13.95
CA TYR A 39 1.13 -6.70 15.19
C TYR A 39 0.20 -7.21 16.28
N LYS A 40 0.51 -8.39 16.84
CA LYS A 40 -0.29 -9.04 17.87
C LYS A 40 0.60 -9.88 18.78
N ASP A 41 0.26 -9.94 20.07
CA ASP A 41 0.93 -10.80 21.05
C ASP A 41 2.46 -10.62 21.11
N GLY A 42 2.94 -9.38 20.90
CA GLY A 42 4.37 -9.04 20.96
C GLY A 42 5.15 -9.32 19.67
N GLY A 43 4.48 -9.70 18.58
CA GLY A 43 5.14 -10.04 17.31
C GLY A 43 4.43 -9.49 16.09
N TRP A 44 5.20 -9.35 15.01
CA TRP A 44 4.67 -9.07 13.67
C TRP A 44 4.30 -10.38 12.96
N GLY A 45 3.12 -10.42 12.36
CA GLY A 45 2.65 -11.55 11.56
C GLY A 45 1.69 -11.15 10.44
N ASN A 46 1.20 -12.14 9.69
CA ASN A 46 0.19 -11.96 8.64
C ASN A 46 0.58 -10.91 7.56
N ALA A 47 1.85 -10.92 7.13
CA ALA A 47 2.34 -10.04 6.07
C ALA A 47 1.66 -10.38 4.74
N ARG A 48 1.09 -9.36 4.08
CA ARG A 48 0.28 -9.57 2.87
C ARG A 48 0.27 -8.35 1.96
N ILE A 49 0.23 -8.60 0.65
CA ILE A 49 -0.14 -7.63 -0.37
C ILE A 49 -1.60 -7.89 -0.73
N VAL A 50 -2.43 -6.86 -0.62
CA VAL A 50 -3.88 -6.92 -0.81
C VAL A 50 -4.35 -5.80 -1.76
N PRO A 51 -5.55 -5.87 -2.35
CA PRO A 51 -6.10 -4.74 -3.10
C PRO A 51 -6.18 -3.50 -2.21
N TYR A 52 -5.89 -2.32 -2.77
CA TYR A 52 -6.06 -1.07 -2.04
C TYR A 52 -7.52 -0.91 -1.62
N SER A 53 -7.76 -0.68 -0.32
CA SER A 53 -9.10 -0.51 0.25
C SER A 53 -9.04 0.36 1.50
N ASP A 54 -10.21 0.82 1.95
CA ASP A 54 -10.34 1.48 3.24
C ASP A 54 -10.03 0.52 4.40
N PHE A 55 -9.62 1.08 5.53
CA PHE A 55 -9.41 0.33 6.76
C PHE A 55 -10.70 0.20 7.56
N SER A 56 -10.99 -1.01 8.06
CA SER A 56 -11.99 -1.23 9.10
C SER A 56 -11.30 -1.25 10.46
N ILE A 57 -11.52 -0.22 11.26
CA ILE A 57 -10.92 -0.06 12.59
C ILE A 57 -11.98 0.31 13.62
N SER A 58 -11.74 -0.06 14.88
CA SER A 58 -12.61 0.34 15.99
C SER A 58 -12.69 1.87 16.08
N PRO A 59 -13.87 2.46 16.31
CA PRO A 59 -13.99 3.88 16.61
C PRO A 59 -13.17 4.31 17.84
N GLY A 60 -12.83 3.39 18.74
CA GLY A 60 -11.97 3.62 19.90
C GLY A 60 -10.48 3.35 19.67
N ALA A 61 -10.03 3.14 18.43
CA ALA A 61 -8.63 2.86 18.13
C ALA A 61 -7.72 4.03 18.56
N THR A 62 -6.62 3.74 19.24
CA THR A 62 -5.70 4.76 19.80
C THR A 62 -5.14 5.71 18.75
N VAL A 63 -4.97 5.26 17.51
CA VAL A 63 -4.58 6.10 16.37
C VAL A 63 -5.56 7.26 16.13
N LEU A 64 -6.85 7.08 16.42
CA LEU A 64 -7.89 8.09 16.21
C LEU A 64 -8.04 9.08 17.38
N HIS A 65 -7.66 8.68 18.59
CA HIS A 65 -7.86 9.49 19.81
C HIS A 65 -6.57 10.12 20.33
N TYR A 66 -5.45 9.42 20.17
CA TYR A 66 -4.17 9.77 20.80
C TYR A 66 -3.00 9.79 19.80
N ALA A 67 -3.30 9.83 18.50
CA ALA A 67 -2.32 9.94 17.41
C ALA A 67 -1.17 8.92 17.52
N GLN A 68 -1.47 7.71 18.00
CA GLN A 68 -0.48 6.63 18.10
C GLN A 68 -0.19 6.04 16.71
N SER A 69 0.56 6.78 15.91
CA SER A 69 0.96 6.41 14.56
C SER A 69 2.29 7.06 14.18
N ILE A 70 2.96 6.46 13.19
CA ILE A 70 4.14 6.98 12.52
C ILE A 70 3.98 6.75 11.02
N PHE A 71 4.67 7.53 10.19
CA PHE A 71 4.69 7.35 8.74
C PHE A 71 6.10 7.59 8.19
N GLU A 72 6.34 7.10 6.98
CA GLU A 72 7.59 7.30 6.24
C GLU A 72 7.30 7.72 4.79
N GLY A 73 8.32 8.24 4.10
CA GLY A 73 8.21 8.76 2.73
C GLY A 73 9.45 8.43 1.88
N ALA A 74 9.27 7.54 0.91
CA ALA A 74 10.31 7.17 -0.06
C ALA A 74 9.76 7.17 -1.49
N LYS A 75 10.66 7.07 -2.49
CA LYS A 75 10.33 7.02 -3.92
C LYS A 75 11.08 5.87 -4.57
N ALA A 76 10.45 5.26 -5.57
CA ALA A 76 11.04 4.29 -6.48
C ALA A 76 11.08 4.90 -7.88
N PHE A 77 12.17 4.71 -8.63
CA PHE A 77 12.39 5.35 -9.93
C PHE A 77 12.73 4.29 -10.97
N MET A 78 11.99 4.25 -12.07
CA MET A 78 12.36 3.41 -13.21
C MET A 78 13.62 3.99 -13.87
N HIS A 79 14.68 3.19 -13.95
CA HIS A 79 15.93 3.53 -14.61
C HIS A 79 15.86 3.22 -16.12
N GLU A 80 16.83 3.75 -16.89
CA GLU A 80 16.89 3.53 -18.34
C GLU A 80 17.16 2.06 -18.72
N ASP A 81 17.80 1.30 -17.82
CA ASP A 81 18.06 -0.13 -17.97
C ASP A 81 16.84 -1.02 -17.64
N GLY A 82 15.73 -0.43 -17.20
CA GLY A 82 14.49 -1.12 -16.86
C GLY A 82 14.40 -1.63 -15.43
N GLU A 83 15.42 -1.37 -14.59
CA GLU A 83 15.36 -1.63 -13.15
C GLU A 83 14.58 -0.52 -12.41
N ILE A 84 14.10 -0.84 -11.20
CA ILE A 84 13.37 0.08 -10.29
C ILE A 84 14.18 0.33 -9.02
#